data_AF-A0A662AV60-F1
#
_entry.id   AF-A0A662AV60-F1
#
_cell.length_a   1.000
_cell.length_b   1.000
_cell.length_c   1.000
_cell.angle_alpha   90.00
_cell.angle_beta   90.00
_cell.angle_gamma   90.00
#
_symmetry.space_group_name_H-M   'P 1'
#
loop_
_entity.id
_entity.type
_entity.pdbx_description
1 polymer ?
#
loop_
_entity_poly.entity_id
_entity_poly.type
_entity_poly.pdbx_seq_one_letter_code
_entity_poly.pdbx_strand_id
1 'polypeptide(L)'
;DKKLARFVRPRIRYNVPGFNVDEEVILENADDLTKFDRFIKEVEPNDYTMPILLKRYLKLNGRIIGFNLDPKFNDALDGMLVLDLYDVPMETIASLSKEINDDSILERFMAGKTINGAQT
;
A
#
# COMPACT_ATOMS: atom_id res chain seq x y z
N ASP A 1 4.30 -1.83 7.49
CA ASP A 1 4.55 -0.90 8.63
C ASP A 1 4.71 -1.70 9.93
N LYS A 2 5.90 -1.73 10.55
CA LYS A 2 6.16 -2.55 11.75
C LYS A 2 5.40 -2.05 13.00
N LYS A 3 5.06 -0.76 13.08
CA LYS A 3 4.32 -0.21 14.22
C LYS A 3 2.87 -0.63 14.15
N LEU A 4 2.22 -0.47 13.00
CA LEU A 4 0.81 -0.84 12.80
C LEU A 4 0.60 -2.36 12.73
N ALA A 5 1.53 -3.10 12.13
CA ALA A 5 1.43 -4.55 11.99
C ALA A 5 1.32 -5.28 13.35
N ARG A 6 1.81 -4.70 14.45
CA ARG A 6 1.70 -5.32 15.79
C ARG A 6 0.25 -5.52 16.25
N PHE A 7 -0.68 -4.72 15.72
CA PHE A 7 -2.09 -4.77 16.07
C PHE A 7 -2.88 -5.77 15.22
N VAL A 8 -2.21 -6.45 14.28
CA VAL A 8 -2.83 -7.33 13.30
C VAL A 8 -2.20 -8.70 13.45
N ARG A 9 -3.03 -9.72 13.62
CA ARG A 9 -2.56 -11.12 13.62
C ARG A 9 -3.32 -11.90 12.57
N PRO A 10 -2.63 -12.52 11.60
CA PRO A 10 -3.27 -13.41 10.64
C PRO A 10 -3.87 -14.61 11.37
N ARG A 11 -5.04 -15.06 10.91
CA ARG A 11 -5.66 -16.28 11.42
C ARG A 11 -4.95 -17.52 10.87
N ILE A 12 -4.56 -17.44 9.60
CA ILE A 12 -3.75 -18.46 8.94
C ILE A 12 -2.61 -17.71 8.26
N ARG A 13 -1.37 -18.03 8.67
CA ARG A 13 -0.19 -17.43 8.06
C ARG A 13 0.00 -18.01 6.67
N TYR A 14 0.20 -17.13 5.72
CA TYR A 14 0.80 -17.53 4.46
C TYR A 14 2.23 -18.00 4.73
N ASN A 15 2.51 -19.27 4.42
CA ASN A 15 3.83 -19.87 4.54
C ASN A 15 4.25 -20.30 3.14
N VAL A 16 5.18 -19.58 2.51
CA VAL A 16 5.61 -19.86 1.14
C VAL A 16 6.52 -21.09 1.15
N PRO A 17 6.10 -22.26 0.67
CA PRO A 17 6.96 -23.44 0.68
C PRO A 17 7.93 -23.35 -0.51
N GLY A 18 9.23 -23.39 -0.26
CA GLY A 18 10.24 -23.63 -1.30
C GLY A 18 10.63 -22.43 -2.18
N PHE A 19 10.25 -21.21 -1.83
CA PHE A 19 10.72 -20.01 -2.52
C PHE A 19 11.96 -19.43 -1.80
N ASN A 20 13.16 -19.72 -2.34
CA ASN A 20 14.38 -18.98 -2.01
C ASN A 20 14.36 -17.67 -2.81
N VAL A 21 13.50 -16.73 -2.45
CA VAL A 21 13.67 -15.36 -2.94
C VAL A 21 14.58 -14.64 -1.98
N ASP A 22 15.60 -13.98 -2.53
CA ASP A 22 16.44 -13.09 -1.74
C ASP A 22 15.59 -11.89 -1.29
N GLU A 23 15.28 -11.86 0.01
CA GLU A 23 14.50 -10.79 0.63
C GLU A 23 15.19 -9.44 0.44
N GLU A 24 16.52 -9.39 0.38
CA GLU A 24 17.30 -8.17 0.20
C GLU A 24 17.06 -7.59 -1.20
N VAL A 25 17.08 -8.43 -2.23
CA VAL A 25 16.78 -8.03 -3.62
C VAL A 25 15.35 -7.50 -3.76
N ILE A 26 14.37 -8.13 -3.10
CA ILE A 26 12.99 -7.63 -3.09
C ILE A 26 12.94 -6.23 -2.44
N LEU A 27 13.60 -6.08 -1.29
CA LEU A 27 13.58 -4.83 -0.51
C LEU A 27 14.26 -3.68 -1.25
N GLU A 28 15.39 -3.92 -1.92
CA GLU A 28 16.08 -2.92 -2.74
C GLU A 28 15.22 -2.37 -3.89
N ASN A 29 14.36 -3.22 -4.46
CA ASN A 29 13.47 -2.84 -5.56
C ASN A 29 12.13 -2.27 -5.08
N ALA A 30 11.79 -2.40 -3.79
CA ALA A 30 10.51 -1.97 -3.23
C ALA A 30 10.42 -0.46 -2.99
N ASP A 31 11.53 0.27 -2.99
CA ASP A 31 11.58 1.71 -2.75
C ASP A 31 10.94 2.55 -3.87
N ASP A 32 10.86 1.99 -5.08
CA ASP A 32 10.20 2.61 -6.23
C ASP A 32 9.18 1.62 -6.82
N LEU A 33 7.90 1.98 -6.74
CA LEU A 33 6.80 1.17 -7.25
C LEU A 33 6.94 0.82 -8.74
N THR A 34 7.61 1.66 -9.53
CA THR A 34 7.88 1.41 -10.96
C THR A 34 8.97 0.37 -11.15
N LYS A 35 10.02 0.41 -10.32
CA LYS A 35 11.07 -0.62 -10.32
C LYS A 35 10.52 -1.94 -9.82
N PHE A 36 9.74 -1.91 -8.75
CA PHE A 36 9.09 -3.10 -8.20
C PHE A 36 8.14 -3.77 -9.19
N ASP A 37 7.33 -3.00 -9.91
CA ASP A 37 6.43 -3.54 -10.95
C ASP A 37 7.19 -4.15 -12.13
N ARG A 38 8.33 -3.56 -12.51
CA ARG A 38 9.22 -4.13 -13.54
C ARG A 38 9.88 -5.42 -13.04
N PHE A 39 10.35 -5.43 -11.80
CA PHE A 39 10.93 -6.61 -11.17
C PHE A 39 9.94 -7.78 -11.13
N ILE A 40 8.68 -7.53 -10.71
CA ILE A 40 7.62 -8.56 -10.75
C ILE A 40 7.47 -9.10 -12.17
N LYS A 41 7.42 -8.23 -13.17
CA LYS A 41 7.29 -8.64 -14.57
C LYS A 41 8.47 -9.51 -15.06
N GLU A 42 9.68 -9.23 -14.60
CA GLU A 42 10.88 -10.01 -14.97
C GLU A 42 10.91 -11.40 -14.30
N VAL A 43 10.36 -11.52 -13.10
CA VAL A 43 10.36 -12.76 -12.31
C VAL A 43 9.16 -13.66 -12.63
N GLU A 44 8.01 -13.07 -12.95
CA GLU A 44 6.77 -13.81 -13.18
C GLU A 44 6.69 -14.39 -14.60
N PRO A 45 6.62 -15.73 -14.76
CA PRO A 45 6.67 -16.38 -16.08
C PRO A 45 5.47 -16.08 -16.99
N ASN A 46 4.39 -15.52 -16.42
CA ASN A 46 3.14 -15.22 -17.11
C ASN A 46 2.94 -13.70 -17.33
N ASP A 47 4.00 -12.89 -17.27
CA ASP A 47 3.92 -11.43 -17.43
C ASP A 47 2.92 -10.76 -16.46
N TYR A 48 2.70 -11.37 -15.29
CA TYR A 48 1.84 -10.77 -14.28
C TYR A 48 2.43 -9.45 -13.81
N THR A 49 1.55 -8.45 -13.65
CA THR A 49 1.90 -7.14 -13.12
C THR A 49 1.12 -6.90 -11.84
N MET A 50 1.55 -5.90 -11.07
CA MET A 50 0.80 -5.54 -9.88
C MET A 50 -0.63 -5.12 -10.25
N PRO A 51 -1.66 -5.63 -9.54
CA PRO A 51 -3.04 -5.22 -9.76
C PRO A 51 -3.19 -3.70 -9.71
N ILE A 52 -3.90 -3.12 -10.68
CA ILE A 52 -4.03 -1.67 -10.86
C ILE A 52 -4.53 -0.97 -9.59
N LEU A 53 -5.49 -1.58 -8.89
CA LEU A 53 -6.02 -1.03 -7.64
C LEU A 53 -4.96 -0.99 -6.54
N LEU A 54 -4.21 -2.08 -6.35
CA LEU A 54 -3.13 -2.11 -5.37
C LEU A 54 -2.07 -1.04 -5.69
N LYS A 55 -1.67 -0.93 -6.96
CA LYS A 55 -0.74 0.10 -7.43
C LYS A 55 -1.25 1.51 -7.13
N ARG A 56 -2.55 1.78 -7.30
CA ARG A 56 -3.16 3.07 -6.96
C ARG A 56 -3.05 3.38 -5.48
N TYR A 57 -3.40 2.44 -4.60
CA TYR A 57 -3.33 2.69 -3.15
C TYR A 57 -1.89 2.88 -2.65
N LEU A 58 -0.91 2.15 -3.20
CA LEU A 58 0.49 2.36 -2.86
C LEU A 58 1.00 3.75 -3.27
N LYS A 59 0.55 4.28 -4.42
CA LYS A 59 0.84 5.67 -4.83
C LYS A 59 0.24 6.74 -3.92
N LEU A 60 -0.79 6.38 -3.13
CA LEU A 60 -1.39 7.27 -2.13
C LEU A 60 -0.71 7.15 -0.77
N ASN A 61 0.50 6.58 -0.70
CA ASN A 61 1.20 6.24 0.54
C ASN A 61 0.46 5.21 1.41
N GLY A 62 -0.40 4.39 0.79
CA GLY A 62 -1.03 3.24 1.45
C GLY A 62 0.01 2.19 1.85
N ARG A 63 -0.17 1.61 3.03
CA ARG A 63 0.77 0.63 3.62
C ARG A 63 0.05 -0.69 3.86
N ILE A 64 0.60 -1.78 3.32
CA ILE A 64 0.16 -3.13 3.73
C ILE A 64 0.76 -3.44 5.10
N ILE A 65 -0.06 -3.93 6.02
CA ILE A 65 0.33 -4.18 7.41
C ILE A 65 0.14 -5.63 7.86
N GLY A 66 -0.42 -6.48 6.99
CA GLY A 66 -0.54 -7.90 7.26
C GLY A 66 -1.14 -8.65 6.06
N PHE A 67 -0.86 -9.95 6.01
CA PHE A 67 -1.43 -10.87 5.03
C PHE A 67 -2.07 -12.04 5.76
N ASN A 68 -3.23 -12.48 5.30
CA ASN A 68 -3.94 -13.66 5.78
C ASN A 68 -4.21 -14.60 4.60
N LEU A 69 -4.20 -15.91 4.86
CA LEU A 69 -4.70 -16.90 3.91
C LEU A 69 -6.12 -17.28 4.31
N ASP A 70 -7.07 -17.28 3.39
CA ASP A 70 -8.43 -17.75 3.63
C ASP A 70 -8.74 -19.05 2.85
N PRO A 71 -8.64 -20.23 3.49
CA PRO A 71 -8.99 -21.50 2.86
C PRO A 71 -10.47 -21.63 2.47
N LYS A 72 -11.36 -20.84 3.09
CA LYS A 72 -12.78 -20.85 2.74
C LYS A 72 -13.05 -20.10 1.44
N PHE A 73 -12.08 -19.32 0.96
CA PHE A 73 -12.16 -18.56 -0.28
C PHE A 73 -11.08 -19.01 -1.27
N ASN A 74 -10.96 -20.34 -1.47
CA ASN A 74 -10.03 -20.95 -2.42
C ASN A 74 -8.55 -20.57 -2.15
N ASP A 75 -8.13 -20.64 -0.89
CA ASP A 75 -6.79 -20.27 -0.43
C ASP A 75 -6.37 -18.86 -0.90
N ALA A 76 -7.30 -17.91 -0.89
CA ALA A 76 -7.02 -16.54 -1.26
C ALA A 76 -6.06 -15.86 -0.29
N LEU A 77 -5.12 -15.08 -0.84
CA LEU A 77 -4.23 -14.22 -0.08
C LEU A 77 -4.90 -12.86 0.14
N ASP A 78 -5.34 -12.61 1.38
CA ASP A 78 -5.92 -11.34 1.79
C ASP A 78 -4.84 -10.41 2.34
N GLY A 79 -4.72 -9.21 1.78
CA GLY A 79 -3.84 -8.16 2.32
C GLY A 79 -4.62 -7.10 3.09
N MET A 80 -4.19 -6.74 4.30
CA MET A 80 -4.74 -5.60 5.02
C MET A 80 -3.94 -4.34 4.72
N LEU A 81 -4.57 -3.39 4.04
CA LEU A 81 -4.01 -2.10 3.67
C LEU A 81 -4.56 -0.99 4.57
N VAL A 82 -3.66 -0.12 5.04
CA VAL A 82 -4.01 1.10 5.77
C VAL A 82 -3.59 2.30 4.95
N LEU A 83 -4.51 3.26 4.82
CA LEU A 83 -4.28 4.54 4.17
C LEU A 83 -4.52 5.64 5.20
N ASP A 84 -3.52 6.48 5.42
CA ASP A 84 -3.68 7.71 6.20
C ASP A 84 -4.04 8.85 5.23
N LEU A 85 -5.24 9.39 5.37
CA LEU A 85 -5.73 10.47 4.51
C LEU A 85 -4.89 11.75 4.62
N TYR A 86 -4.21 11.97 5.74
CA TYR A 86 -3.33 13.13 5.93
C TYR A 86 -1.92 12.92 5.35
N ASP A 87 -1.56 11.67 5.04
CA ASP A 87 -0.30 11.29 4.39
C ASP A 87 -0.46 11.14 2.86
N VAL A 88 -1.66 11.33 2.32
CA VAL A 88 -1.90 11.30 0.87
C VAL A 88 -1.22 12.51 0.19
N PRO A 89 -0.62 12.35 -1.01
CA PRO A 89 -0.05 13.46 -1.75
C PRO A 89 -1.06 14.60 -1.99
N MET A 90 -0.66 15.83 -1.66
CA MET A 90 -1.53 17.02 -1.80
C MET A 90 -2.01 17.25 -3.23
N GLU A 91 -1.22 16.86 -4.23
CA GLU A 91 -1.62 16.93 -5.64
C GLU A 91 -2.87 16.07 -5.91
N THR A 92 -2.97 14.88 -5.30
CA THR A 92 -4.15 14.03 -5.41
C THR A 92 -5.37 14.68 -4.76
N ILE A 93 -5.20 15.27 -3.56
CA ILE A 93 -6.29 15.98 -2.87
C ILE A 93 -6.74 17.20 -3.67
N ALA A 94 -5.80 17.96 -4.26
CA ALA A 94 -6.11 19.11 -5.11
C ALA A 94 -6.83 18.71 -6.40
N SER A 95 -6.44 17.59 -7.01
CA SER A 95 -7.12 17.03 -8.18
C SER A 95 -8.55 16.62 -7.84
N LEU A 96 -8.75 15.95 -6.70
CA LEU A 96 -10.07 15.55 -6.20
C LEU A 96 -10.98 16.75 -5.92
N SER A 97 -10.47 17.78 -5.25
CA SER A 97 -11.21 19.00 -4.93
C SER A 97 -11.71 19.72 -6.20
N LYS A 98 -10.89 19.76 -7.25
CA LYS A 98 -11.28 20.29 -8.57
C LYS A 98 -12.34 19.44 -9.26
N GLU A 99 -12.22 18.11 -9.23
CA GLU A 99 -13.19 17.20 -9.85
C GLU A 99 -14.57 17.29 -9.17
N ILE A 100 -14.60 17.52 -7.85
CA ILE A 100 -15.83 17.62 -7.07
C ILE A 100 -16.39 19.06 -7.04
N ASN A 101 -15.62 20.06 -7.49
CA ASN A 101 -15.92 21.49 -7.36
C ASN A 101 -16.16 21.93 -5.90
N ASP A 102 -15.35 21.44 -4.97
CA ASP A 102 -15.43 21.78 -3.54
C ASP A 102 -14.04 22.11 -2.98
N ASP A 103 -13.76 23.41 -2.86
CA ASP A 103 -12.49 23.93 -2.32
C ASP A 103 -12.35 23.70 -0.80
N SER A 104 -13.46 23.46 -0.08
CA SER A 104 -13.43 23.21 1.36
C SER A 104 -12.70 21.91 1.72
N ILE A 105 -12.56 20.99 0.77
CA ILE A 105 -11.78 19.75 0.94
C ILE A 105 -10.31 20.12 1.19
N LEU A 106 -9.73 21.01 0.40
CA LEU A 106 -8.33 21.40 0.56
C LEU A 106 -8.06 22.01 1.94
N GLU A 107 -8.96 22.88 2.39
CA GLU A 107 -8.87 23.52 3.71
C GLU A 107 -8.87 22.49 4.86
N ARG A 108 -9.77 21.50 4.80
CA ARG A 108 -9.87 20.43 5.82
C ARG A 108 -8.59 19.62 5.94
N PHE A 109 -7.97 19.28 4.81
CA PHE A 109 -6.75 18.49 4.78
C PHE A 109 -5.51 19.30 5.19
N MET A 110 -5.44 20.58 4.80
CA MET A 110 -4.37 21.50 5.24
C MET A 110 -4.43 21.78 6.75
N ALA A 111 -5.63 22.00 7.29
CA ALA A 111 -5.84 22.17 8.72
C ALA A 111 -5.34 20.94 9.48
N GLY A 112 -5.76 19.73 9.08
CA GLY A 112 -5.37 18.46 9.70
C GLY A 112 -3.86 18.20 9.67
N LYS A 113 -3.16 18.57 8.60
CA LYS A 113 -1.70 18.40 8.50
C LYS A 113 -0.93 19.28 9.48
N THR A 114 -1.40 20.52 9.70
CA THR A 114 -0.76 21.47 10.63
C THR A 114 -0.85 20.99 12.08
N ILE A 115 -1.96 20.36 12.46
CA ILE A 115 -2.17 19.81 13.82
C ILE A 115 -1.24 18.62 14.10
N ASN A 116 -1.04 17.75 13.10
CA ASN A 116 -0.18 16.57 13.24
C ASN A 116 1.32 16.93 13.16
N GLY A 117 1.70 17.93 12.36
CA GLY A 117 3.09 18.41 12.28
C GLY A 117 3.57 19.20 13.51
N ALA A 118 2.66 19.69 14.35
CA ALA A 118 2.98 20.38 15.60
C ALA A 118 3.17 19.42 16.80
N GLN A 119 2.98 18.10 16.62
CA GLN A 119 3.11 17.08 17.67
C GLN A 119 4.30 16.11 17.46
N THR A 120 5.21 16.40 16.53
CA THR A 120 6.49 15.69 16.34
C THR A 120 7.66 16.63 16.53
#